data_AF-A0A933UKU7-F1
#
_entry.id   AF-A0A933UKU7-F1
#
_cell.length_a   1.000
_cell.length_b   1.000
_cell.length_c   1.000
_cell.angle_alpha   90.00
_cell.angle_beta   90.00
_cell.angle_gamma   90.00
#
_symmetry.space_group_name_H-M   'P 1'
#
loop_
_entity.id
_entity.type
_entity.pdbx_description
1 polymer ?
#
loop_
_entity_poly.entity_id
_entity_poly.type
_entity_poly.pdbx_seq_one_letter_code
_entity_poly.pdbx_strand_id
1 'polypeptide(L)'
;MRTTVTLDKDVERLLREAMHRSRSGFKDTLNAAIRTGLGRKTAAKKRSLFIIKARPMGLRPGLDPAGFNKLADEFEVEAFVAKTRKPHAK
;
A
#
# COMPACT_ATOMS: atom_id res chain seq x y z
N MET A 1 9.52 -30.25 -22.00
CA MET A 1 9.61 -30.43 -23.47
C MET A 1 10.68 -29.48 -24.03
N ARG A 2 11.45 -29.91 -25.03
CA ARG A 2 12.41 -29.06 -25.75
C ARG A 2 11.82 -28.72 -27.12
N THR A 3 11.67 -27.42 -27.38
CA THR A 3 11.11 -26.90 -28.63
C THR A 3 12.02 -25.80 -29.13
N THR A 4 12.25 -25.73 -30.43
CA THR A 4 12.93 -24.61 -31.08
C THR A 4 11.87 -23.66 -31.60
N VAL A 5 11.98 -22.37 -31.27
CA VAL A 5 11.05 -21.32 -31.71
C VAL A 5 11.85 -20.20 -32.36
N THR A 6 11.36 -19.67 -33.46
CA THR A 6 11.91 -18.47 -34.10
C THR A 6 11.26 -17.24 -33.48
N LEU A 7 12.06 -16.26 -33.08
CA LEU A 7 11.58 -15.00 -32.51
C LEU A 7 11.94 -13.85 -33.45
N ASP A 8 11.00 -12.94 -33.66
CA ASP A 8 11.25 -11.68 -34.36
C ASP A 8 12.15 -10.76 -33.49
N LYS A 9 12.84 -9.81 -34.14
CA LYS A 9 13.84 -8.94 -33.49
C LYS A 9 13.24 -8.10 -32.35
N ASP A 10 12.00 -7.67 -32.50
CA ASP A 10 11.25 -6.92 -31.50
C ASP A 10 10.89 -7.79 -30.29
N VAL A 11 10.43 -9.02 -30.52
CA VAL A 11 10.13 -10.00 -29.47
C VAL A 11 11.38 -10.39 -28.69
N GLU A 12 12.51 -10.59 -29.37
CA GLU A 12 13.80 -10.85 -28.72
C GLU A 12 14.20 -9.70 -27.78
N ARG A 13 14.07 -8.46 -28.24
CA ARG A 13 14.37 -7.27 -27.43
C ARG A 13 13.46 -7.20 -26.19
N LEU A 14 12.15 -7.39 -26.37
CA LEU A 14 11.19 -7.40 -25.26
C LEU A 14 11.51 -8.48 -24.24
N LEU A 15 11.93 -9.66 -24.71
CA LEU A 15 12.28 -10.77 -23.84
C LEU A 15 13.56 -10.48 -23.03
N ARG A 16 14.57 -9.86 -23.65
CA ARG A 16 15.80 -9.42 -22.96
C ARG A 16 15.49 -8.38 -21.87
N GLU A 17 14.66 -7.38 -22.18
CA GLU A 17 14.20 -6.39 -21.20
C GLU A 17 13.46 -7.04 -20.02
N ALA A 18 12.59 -8.02 -20.31
CA ALA A 18 11.87 -8.77 -19.28
C ALA A 18 12.82 -9.59 -18.40
N MET A 19 13.84 -10.24 -18.98
CA MET A 19 14.87 -10.97 -18.23
C MET A 19 15.62 -10.06 -17.25
N HIS A 20 15.99 -8.85 -17.70
CA HIS A 20 16.66 -7.87 -16.83
C HIS A 20 15.77 -7.44 -15.66
N ARG A 21 14.47 -7.25 -15.92
CA ARG A 21 13.50 -6.84 -14.89
C ARG A 21 13.23 -7.92 -13.85
N SER A 22 13.10 -9.18 -14.28
CA SER A 22 12.79 -10.30 -13.39
C SER A 22 14.01 -11.01 -12.82
N ARG A 23 15.24 -10.65 -13.27
CA ARG A 23 16.50 -11.35 -12.98
C ARG A 23 16.39 -12.87 -13.19
N SER A 24 15.69 -13.28 -14.26
CA SER A 24 15.43 -14.69 -14.57
C SER A 24 16.09 -15.10 -15.89
N GLY A 25 16.33 -16.41 -16.05
CA GLY A 25 16.88 -16.96 -17.30
C GLY A 25 15.92 -16.85 -18.49
N PHE A 26 16.45 -17.03 -19.70
CA PHE A 26 15.69 -16.94 -20.95
C PHE A 26 14.48 -17.87 -20.98
N LYS A 27 14.68 -19.15 -20.63
CA LYS A 27 13.63 -20.18 -20.60
C LYS A 27 12.49 -19.81 -19.64
N ASP A 28 12.83 -19.34 -18.45
CA ASP A 28 11.82 -19.06 -17.42
C ASP A 28 11.00 -17.84 -17.80
N THR A 29 11.67 -16.81 -18.30
CA THR A 29 11.03 -15.58 -18.79
C THR A 29 10.11 -15.87 -19.97
N LEU A 30 10.57 -16.66 -20.96
CA LEU A 30 9.76 -17.04 -22.12
C LEU A 30 8.51 -17.83 -21.71
N ASN A 31 8.69 -18.85 -20.85
CA ASN A 31 7.57 -19.66 -20.38
C ASN A 31 6.59 -18.83 -19.53
N ALA A 32 7.08 -17.90 -18.70
CA ALA A 32 6.23 -17.02 -17.91
C ALA A 32 5.41 -16.08 -18.81
N ALA A 33 6.04 -15.52 -19.85
CA ALA A 33 5.36 -14.67 -20.83
C ALA A 33 4.27 -15.45 -21.58
N ILE A 34 4.57 -16.66 -22.06
CA ILE A 34 3.59 -17.54 -22.74
C ILE A 34 2.45 -17.91 -21.80
N ARG A 35 2.74 -18.29 -20.55
CA ARG A 35 1.69 -18.59 -19.56
C ARG A 35 0.82 -17.38 -19.23
N THR A 36 1.39 -16.17 -19.26
CA THR A 36 0.63 -14.94 -19.00
C THR A 36 -0.23 -14.56 -20.20
N GLY A 37 0.28 -14.73 -21.43
CA GLY A 37 -0.42 -14.37 -22.66
C GLY A 37 -1.46 -15.39 -23.11
N LEU A 38 -1.15 -16.68 -23.01
CA LEU A 38 -2.03 -17.79 -23.40
C LEU A 38 -2.79 -18.38 -22.21
N GLY A 39 -2.38 -18.07 -20.98
CA GLY A 39 -3.16 -18.41 -19.81
C GLY A 39 -4.54 -17.82 -19.95
N ARG A 40 -5.57 -18.69 -19.94
CA ARG A 40 -6.96 -18.28 -19.87
C ARG A 40 -7.04 -17.27 -18.72
N LYS A 41 -7.32 -15.99 -19.03
CA LYS A 41 -7.53 -14.96 -18.01
C LYS A 41 -8.55 -15.56 -17.04
N THR A 42 -8.08 -16.06 -15.90
CA THR A 42 -8.97 -16.36 -14.78
C THR A 42 -9.51 -15.00 -14.45
N ALA A 43 -10.72 -14.72 -14.94
CA ALA A 43 -11.34 -13.40 -14.97
C ALA A 43 -10.95 -12.71 -13.68
N ALA A 44 -10.04 -11.73 -13.77
CA ALA A 44 -9.25 -11.26 -12.63
C ALA A 44 -10.20 -11.14 -11.46
N LYS A 45 -10.10 -12.09 -10.52
CA LYS A 45 -11.20 -12.43 -9.59
C LYS A 45 -11.70 -11.09 -9.04
N LYS A 46 -12.88 -10.62 -9.50
CA LYS A 46 -13.29 -9.20 -9.39
C LYS A 46 -12.89 -8.74 -8.00
N ARG A 47 -11.80 -7.98 -7.90
CA ARG A 47 -11.21 -7.69 -6.61
C ARG A 47 -12.24 -6.78 -5.96
N SER A 48 -12.94 -7.29 -4.95
CA SER A 48 -14.00 -6.50 -4.30
C SER A 48 -13.38 -5.19 -3.86
N LEU A 49 -14.08 -4.08 -4.11
CA LEU A 49 -13.62 -2.77 -3.67
C LEU A 49 -13.27 -2.84 -2.18
N PHE A 50 -12.17 -2.20 -1.81
CA PHE A 50 -11.83 -2.04 -0.40
C PHE A 50 -12.83 -1.06 0.21
N ILE A 51 -13.69 -1.56 1.12
CA ILE A 51 -14.69 -0.75 1.81
C ILE A 51 -14.28 -0.62 3.28
N ILE A 52 -14.06 0.61 3.74
CA ILE A 52 -13.83 0.91 5.15
C ILE A 52 -15.18 0.87 5.87
N LYS A 53 -15.37 -0.11 6.76
CA LYS A 53 -16.54 -0.18 7.65
C LYS A 53 -16.24 0.59 8.92
N ALA A 54 -16.60 1.88 8.96
CA ALA A 54 -16.51 2.68 10.17
C ALA A 54 -17.36 2.04 11.29
N ARG A 55 -16.81 2.00 12.51
CA ARG A 55 -17.52 1.59 13.71
C ARG A 55 -17.84 2.83 14.53
N PRO A 56 -19.06 2.98 15.07
CA PRO A 56 -19.35 4.07 15.99
C PRO A 56 -18.54 3.84 17.27
N MET A 57 -17.48 4.63 17.46
CA MET A 57 -16.62 4.54 18.64
C MET A 57 -17.18 5.32 19.83
N GLY A 58 -18.19 6.16 19.61
CA GLY A 58 -18.81 7.01 20.62
C GLY A 58 -17.83 7.99 21.26
N LEU A 59 -18.33 8.86 22.13
CA LEU A 59 -17.51 9.64 23.05
C LEU A 59 -17.81 9.20 24.48
N ARG A 60 -16.87 9.47 25.40
CA ARG A 60 -17.13 9.24 26.82
C ARG A 60 -18.29 10.13 27.29
N PRO A 61 -19.15 9.66 28.21
CA PRO A 61 -20.20 10.48 28.80
C PRO A 61 -19.65 11.80 29.33
N GLY A 62 -20.33 12.91 29.02
CA GLY A 62 -19.90 14.27 29.38
C GLY A 62 -18.98 14.95 28.37
N LEU A 63 -18.53 14.27 27.32
CA LEU A 63 -17.81 14.90 26.22
C LEU A 63 -18.78 15.34 25.11
N ASP A 64 -18.80 16.64 24.84
CA ASP A 64 -19.56 17.23 23.73
C ASP A 64 -18.78 17.10 22.41
N PRO A 65 -19.32 16.40 21.38
CA PRO A 65 -18.70 16.29 20.07
C PRO A 65 -18.47 17.63 19.36
N ALA A 66 -19.24 18.67 19.68
CA ALA A 66 -19.07 20.00 19.11
C ALA A 66 -18.12 20.88 19.94
N GLY A 67 -17.73 20.42 21.13
CA GLY A 67 -17.04 21.19 22.16
C GLY A 67 -15.52 20.96 22.25
N PHE A 68 -14.90 20.27 21.28
CA PHE A 68 -13.49 19.87 21.37
C PHE A 68 -12.50 21.03 21.50
N ASN A 69 -12.85 22.22 21.02
CA ASN A 69 -11.99 23.40 21.18
C ASN A 69 -11.75 23.75 22.65
N LYS A 70 -12.78 23.64 23.50
CA LYS A 70 -12.66 23.91 24.94
C LYS A 70 -11.76 22.89 25.65
N LEU A 71 -11.87 21.62 25.24
CA LEU A 71 -11.00 20.56 25.76
C LEU A 71 -9.54 20.78 25.34
N ALA A 72 -9.31 21.27 24.13
CA ALA A 72 -7.98 21.64 23.67
C ALA A 72 -7.42 22.81 24.50
N ASP A 73 -8.22 23.86 24.75
CA ASP A 73 -7.84 25.00 25.59
C ASP A 73 -7.46 24.55 27.01
N GLU A 74 -8.26 23.66 27.63
CA GLU A 74 -7.97 23.10 28.95
C GLU A 74 -6.63 22.34 28.98
N PHE A 75 -6.36 21.51 27.97
CA PHE A 75 -5.09 20.79 27.86
C PHE A 75 -3.89 21.72 27.64
N GLU A 76 -4.07 22.80 26.86
CA GLU A 76 -3.02 23.80 26.66
C GLU A 76 -2.68 24.52 27.98
N VAL A 77 -3.69 24.91 28.76
CA VAL A 77 -3.51 25.53 30.08
C VAL A 77 -2.80 24.57 31.04
N GLU A 78 -3.22 23.31 31.10
CA GLU A 78 -2.57 22.30 31.95
C GLU A 78 -1.09 22.11 31.57
N ALA A 79 -0.79 22.01 30.27
CA ALA A 79 0.57 21.87 29.77
C ALA A 79 1.43 23.12 30.08
N PHE A 80 0.86 24.32 29.99
CA PHE A 80 1.54 25.57 30.33
C PHE A 80 1.88 25.64 31.82
N VAL A 81 0.94 25.28 32.69
CA VAL A 81 1.14 25.22 34.14
C VAL A 81 2.20 24.17 34.50
N ALA A 82 2.18 23.01 33.87
CA ALA A 82 3.19 21.97 34.09
C ALA A 82 4.60 22.44 33.66
N LYS A 83 4.71 23.20 32.57
CA LYS A 83 5.99 23.74 32.08
C LYS A 83 6.56 24.84 32.98
N THR A 84 5.71 25.72 33.51
CA THR A 84 6.11 26.81 34.40
C THR A 84 6.44 26.35 35.83
N ARG A 85 5.84 25.25 36.30
CA ARG A 85 6.16 24.63 37.60
C ARG A 85 7.47 23.84 37.61
N LYS A 86 8.05 23.50 36.46
CA LYS A 86 9.42 22.99 36.40
C LYS A 86 10.37 24.18 36.53
N PRO A 87 11.19 24.27 37.61
CA PRO A 87 12.15 25.36 37.72
C PRO A 87 13.10 25.31 36.52
N HIS A 88 13.33 26.46 35.87
CA HIS A 88 14.41 26.60 34.92
C HIS A 88 15.72 26.30 35.66
N ALA A 89 16.22 25.08 35.52
CA ALA A 89 17.60 24.76 35.85
C ALA A 89 18.48 25.62 34.94
N LYS A 90 19.11 26.64 35.54
CA LYS A 90 20.21 27.38 34.92
C LYS A 90 21.43 26.49 34.80
#